data_AF-A0A2P7B354-F1
#
_entry.id   AF-A0A2P7B354-F1
#
_cell.length_a   1.000
_cell.length_b   1.000
_cell.length_c   1.000
_cell.angle_alpha   90.00
_cell.angle_beta   90.00
_cell.angle_gamma   90.00
#
_symmetry.space_group_name_H-M   'P 1'
#
loop_
_entity.id
_entity.type
_entity.pdbx_description
1 polymer ?
#
loop_
_entity_poly.entity_id
_entity_poly.type
_entity_poly.pdbx_seq_one_letter_code
_entity_poly.pdbx_strand_id
1 'polypeptide(L)'
;MPPRDPDGFAARVNYAARIIAEGRKPQRAFDACFEQHDGDEVVTALVRRARRNPKLSANLYRYLNETSVQEAAERLQAVKSRQLARIARKKREAAQAAFDEWFLQIKDPSKDGQS
;
A
#
# COMPACT_ATOMS: atom_id res chain seq x y z
N MET A 1 -14.81 12.41 -2.10
CA MET A 1 -15.10 11.45 -1.02
C MET A 1 -13.88 10.57 -0.76
N PRO A 2 -13.63 10.12 0.49
CA PRO A 2 -12.71 9.02 0.77
C PRO A 2 -13.14 7.76 0.00
N PRO A 3 -12.25 6.79 -0.25
CA PRO A 3 -12.61 5.56 -0.95
C PRO A 3 -13.78 4.88 -0.24
N ARG A 4 -14.84 4.56 -1.00
CA ARG A 4 -16.06 3.88 -0.50
C ARG A 4 -15.77 2.47 0.03
N ASP A 5 -14.64 1.92 -0.40
CA ASP A 5 -14.01 0.70 0.10
C ASP A 5 -12.51 1.01 0.30
N PRO A 6 -12.07 1.39 1.50
CA PRO A 6 -10.65 1.61 1.80
C PRO A 6 -9.83 0.33 1.63
N ASP A 7 -10.43 -0.87 1.61
CA ASP A 7 -9.74 -2.13 1.39
C ASP A 7 -9.50 -2.42 -0.11
N GLY A 8 -10.22 -1.71 -0.99
CA GLY A 8 -10.07 -1.76 -2.43
C GLY A 8 -8.76 -1.10 -2.91
N PHE A 9 -7.80 -1.92 -3.35
CA PHE A 9 -6.50 -1.47 -3.89
C PHE A 9 -6.63 -0.32 -4.90
N ALA A 10 -7.53 -0.46 -5.89
CA ALA A 10 -7.72 0.57 -6.91
C ALA A 10 -8.25 1.90 -6.34
N ALA A 11 -9.11 1.84 -5.32
CA ALA A 11 -9.67 3.01 -4.67
C ALA A 11 -8.59 3.78 -3.89
N ARG A 12 -7.71 3.07 -3.16
CA ARG A 12 -6.54 3.68 -2.48
C ARG A 12 -5.58 4.34 -3.47
N VAL A 13 -5.20 3.64 -4.55
CA VAL A 13 -4.31 4.21 -5.58
C VAL A 13 -4.95 5.44 -6.25
N ASN A 14 -6.26 5.40 -6.55
CA ASN A 14 -6.96 6.55 -7.12
C ASN A 14 -7.02 7.74 -6.16
N TYR A 15 -7.29 7.48 -4.89
CA TYR A 15 -7.35 8.51 -3.86
C TYR A 15 -5.99 9.17 -3.63
N ALA A 16 -4.93 8.37 -3.41
CA ALA A 16 -3.58 8.87 -3.22
C ALA A 16 -3.09 9.65 -4.44
N ALA A 17 -3.29 9.13 -5.66
CA ALA A 17 -2.93 9.82 -6.89
C ALA A 17 -3.60 11.20 -7.00
N ARG A 18 -4.88 11.28 -6.63
CA ARG A 18 -5.63 12.54 -6.64
C ARG A 18 -5.06 13.55 -5.63
N ILE A 19 -4.83 13.13 -4.38
CA ILE A 19 -4.28 14.01 -3.33
C ILE A 19 -2.92 14.59 -3.74
N ILE A 20 -2.02 13.73 -4.24
CA ILE A 20 -0.68 14.14 -4.66
C ILE A 20 -0.76 15.06 -5.90
N ALA A 21 -1.54 14.69 -6.92
CA ALA A 21 -1.67 15.50 -8.14
C ALA A 21 -2.28 16.88 -7.87
N GLU A 22 -3.20 16.98 -6.90
CA GLU A 22 -3.82 18.24 -6.50
C GLU A 22 -2.97 19.05 -5.50
N GLY A 23 -1.87 18.49 -4.96
CA GLY A 23 -1.03 19.18 -3.98
C GLY A 23 -1.75 19.49 -2.66
N ARG A 24 -2.78 18.70 -2.30
CA ARG A 24 -3.57 18.92 -1.07
C ARG A 24 -2.83 18.42 0.16
N LYS A 25 -3.04 19.06 1.32
CA LYS A 25 -2.52 18.57 2.60
C LYS A 25 -2.97 17.11 2.84
N PRO A 26 -2.04 16.18 3.12
CA PRO A 26 -2.41 14.80 3.43
C PRO A 26 -3.22 14.74 4.73
N GLN A 27 -4.17 13.81 4.77
CA GLN A 27 -5.06 13.54 5.91
C GLN A 27 -4.87 12.07 6.31
N ARG A 28 -5.39 11.64 7.46
CA ARG A 28 -5.30 10.22 7.89
C ARG A 28 -5.74 9.22 6.81
N ALA A 29 -6.73 9.55 6.00
CA ALA A 29 -7.17 8.68 4.89
C ALA A 29 -6.13 8.52 3.77
N PHE A 30 -5.19 9.46 3.65
CA PHE A 30 -4.04 9.35 2.74
C PHE A 30 -3.02 8.35 3.29
N ASP A 31 -2.67 8.43 4.58
CA ASP A 31 -1.72 7.51 5.20
C ASP A 31 -2.27 6.08 5.20
N ALA A 32 -3.56 5.92 5.50
CA ALA A 32 -4.30 4.67 5.38
C ALA A 32 -4.24 4.05 3.97
N CYS A 33 -3.87 4.82 2.93
CA CYS A 33 -3.67 4.25 1.59
C CYS A 33 -2.50 3.25 1.53
N PHE A 34 -1.55 3.37 2.45
CA PHE A 34 -0.26 2.65 2.46
C PHE A 34 -0.13 1.67 3.64
N GLU A 35 -0.94 1.83 4.69
CA GLU A 35 -0.88 1.03 5.94
C GLU A 35 -1.56 -0.35 5.85
N GLN A 36 -1.93 -0.79 4.65
CA GLN A 36 -2.67 -2.03 4.41
C GLN A 36 -1.73 -3.19 4.01
N HIS A 37 -0.49 -3.25 4.50
CA HIS A 37 0.54 -4.26 4.16
C HIS A 37 0.90 -4.41 2.66
N ASP A 38 0.33 -3.58 1.79
CA ASP A 38 0.53 -3.55 0.34
C ASP A 38 0.98 -2.17 -0.18
N GLY A 39 1.65 -1.41 0.70
CA GLY A 39 2.14 -0.06 0.40
C GLY A 39 3.07 -0.01 -0.81
N ASP A 40 3.96 -0.98 -0.98
CA ASP A 40 4.85 -1.07 -2.14
C ASP A 40 4.08 -1.17 -3.47
N GLU A 41 3.00 -1.95 -3.50
CA GLU A 41 2.16 -2.11 -4.68
C GLU A 41 1.42 -0.80 -4.99
N VAL A 42 0.94 -0.10 -3.97
CA VAL A 42 0.30 1.21 -4.11
C VAL A 42 1.30 2.24 -4.65
N VAL A 43 2.49 2.34 -4.06
CA VAL A 43 3.58 3.23 -4.48
C VAL A 43 4.01 2.93 -5.92
N THR A 44 4.22 1.66 -6.26
CA THR A 44 4.58 1.24 -7.62
C THR A 44 3.51 1.64 -8.63
N ALA A 45 2.22 1.51 -8.28
CA ALA A 45 1.14 1.96 -9.13
C ALA A 45 1.15 3.49 -9.33
N LEU A 46 1.47 4.26 -8.29
CA LEU A 46 1.61 5.73 -8.36
C LEU A 46 2.78 6.13 -9.25
N VAL A 47 3.96 5.52 -9.11
CA VAL A 47 5.13 5.77 -9.98
C VAL A 47 4.78 5.55 -11.45
N ARG A 48 4.11 4.43 -11.75
CA ARG A 48 3.70 4.11 -13.13
C ARG A 48 2.70 5.12 -13.69
N ARG A 49 1.80 5.65 -12.86
CA ARG A 49 0.86 6.71 -13.24
C ARG A 49 1.56 8.04 -13.43
N ALA A 50 2.55 8.37 -12.58
CA ALA A 50 3.31 9.61 -12.65
C ALA A 50 4.02 9.77 -14.00
N ARG A 51 4.51 8.68 -14.60
CA ARG A 51 5.09 8.66 -15.96
C ARG A 51 4.18 9.22 -17.05
N ARG A 52 2.86 9.28 -16.81
CA ARG A 52 1.85 9.78 -17.76
C ARG A 52 1.01 10.92 -17.20
N ASN A 53 1.31 11.38 -15.99
CA ASN A 53 0.57 12.44 -15.30
C ASN A 53 1.55 13.47 -14.72
N PRO A 54 1.78 14.60 -15.43
CA PRO A 54 2.75 15.61 -15.02
C PRO A 54 2.48 16.19 -13.63
N LYS A 55 1.22 16.40 -13.26
CA LYS A 55 0.85 16.93 -11.94
C LYS A 55 1.21 15.96 -10.81
N LEU A 56 0.95 14.67 -11.03
CA LEU A 56 1.34 13.62 -10.09
C LEU A 56 2.87 13.54 -9.98
N SER A 57 3.58 13.54 -11.12
CA SER A 57 5.04 13.49 -11.15
C SER A 57 5.69 14.66 -10.42
N ALA A 58 5.21 15.88 -10.64
CA ALA A 58 5.76 17.08 -10.04
C ALA A 58 5.63 17.11 -8.50
N ASN A 59 4.64 16.41 -7.96
CA ASN A 59 4.35 16.41 -6.52
C ASN A 59 4.78 15.11 -5.81
N LEU A 60 5.10 14.02 -6.52
CA LEU A 60 5.27 12.69 -5.94
C LEU A 60 6.19 12.67 -4.71
N TYR A 61 7.39 13.24 -4.86
CA TYR A 61 8.41 13.23 -3.82
C TYR A 61 8.23 14.30 -2.72
N ARG A 62 7.21 15.16 -2.86
CA ARG A 62 6.77 16.04 -1.75
C ARG A 62 5.96 15.29 -0.71
N TYR A 63 5.42 14.12 -1.07
CA TYR A 63 4.55 13.30 -0.23
C TYR A 63 5.21 11.99 0.18
N LEU A 64 6.05 11.43 -0.69
CA LEU A 64 6.67 10.13 -0.50
C LEU A 64 8.19 10.28 -0.52
N ASN A 65 8.87 9.53 0.34
CA ASN A 65 10.32 9.47 0.34
C ASN A 65 10.83 8.87 -0.99
N GLU A 66 11.68 9.60 -1.70
CA GLU A 66 12.16 9.21 -3.03
C GLU A 66 12.88 7.85 -3.01
N THR A 67 13.78 7.62 -2.05
CA THR A 67 14.51 6.36 -1.90
C THR A 67 13.55 5.19 -1.74
N SER A 68 12.62 5.26 -0.79
CA SER A 68 11.63 4.19 -0.56
C SER A 68 10.76 3.93 -1.79
N VAL A 69 10.41 5.00 -2.54
CA VAL A 69 9.64 4.89 -3.78
C VAL A 69 10.42 4.16 -4.86
N GLN A 70 11.69 4.50 -5.06
CA GLN A 70 12.55 3.88 -6.06
C GLN A 70 12.77 2.41 -5.73
N GLU A 71 13.07 2.07 -4.47
CA GLU A 71 13.23 0.68 -4.05
C GLU A 71 11.96 -0.15 -4.25
N ALA A 72 10.78 0.37 -3.91
CA ALA A 72 9.52 -0.33 -4.13
C ALA A 72 9.26 -0.56 -5.64
N ALA A 73 9.53 0.45 -6.46
CA ALA A 73 9.39 0.36 -7.91
C ALA A 73 10.37 -0.65 -8.53
N GLU A 74 11.59 -0.74 -8.00
CA GLU A 74 12.61 -1.71 -8.42
C GLU A 74 12.21 -3.13 -8.01
N ARG A 75 11.83 -3.36 -6.75
CA ARG A 75 11.34 -4.66 -6.24
C ARG A 75 10.20 -5.22 -7.09
N LEU A 76 9.33 -4.34 -7.60
CA LEU A 76 8.15 -4.71 -8.38
C LEU A 76 8.30 -4.43 -9.89
N GLN A 77 9.50 -4.19 -10.40
CA GLN A 77 9.71 -3.80 -11.80
C GLN A 77 9.21 -4.85 -12.80
N ALA A 78 9.40 -6.14 -12.49
CA ALA A 78 8.97 -7.26 -13.33
C ALA A 78 7.46 -7.56 -13.23
N VAL A 79 6.76 -6.98 -12.25
CA VAL A 79 5.34 -7.24 -12.00
C VAL A 79 4.48 -6.38 -12.92
N LYS A 80 3.58 -6.99 -13.72
CA LYS A 80 2.67 -6.23 -14.59
C LYS A 80 1.66 -5.43 -13.76
N SER A 81 1.26 -4.23 -14.20
CA SER A 81 0.36 -3.37 -13.43
C SER A 81 -0.99 -4.02 -13.09
N ARG A 82 -1.51 -4.87 -13.98
CA ARG A 82 -2.75 -5.63 -13.75
C ARG A 82 -2.61 -6.68 -12.63
N GLN A 83 -1.39 -7.10 -12.33
CA GLN A 83 -1.09 -8.09 -11.29
C GLN A 83 -0.89 -7.47 -9.90
N LEU A 84 -0.58 -6.16 -9.82
CA LEU A 84 -0.35 -5.47 -8.55
C LEU A 84 -1.53 -5.62 -7.60
N ALA A 85 -2.77 -5.41 -8.07
CA ALA A 85 -3.97 -5.57 -7.24
C ALA A 85 -4.14 -6.99 -6.68
N ARG A 86 -3.75 -8.01 -7.45
CA ARG A 86 -3.80 -9.41 -7.02
C ARG A 86 -2.73 -9.71 -5.96
N ILE A 87 -1.52 -9.19 -6.15
CA ILE A 87 -0.41 -9.38 -5.20
C ILE A 87 -0.70 -8.65 -3.89
N ALA A 88 -1.16 -7.40 -3.99
CA ALA A 88 -1.62 -6.58 -2.88
C ALA A 88 -2.67 -7.32 -2.03
N ARG A 89 -3.70 -7.89 -2.68
CA ARG A 89 -4.72 -8.70 -1.99
C ARG A 89 -4.11 -9.90 -1.27
N LYS A 90 -3.23 -10.66 -1.93
CA LYS A 90 -2.56 -11.82 -1.31
C LYS A 90 -1.72 -11.44 -0.10
N LYS A 91 -1.00 -10.31 -0.15
CA LYS A 91 -0.21 -9.80 0.99
C LYS A 91 -1.10 -9.46 2.17
N ARG A 92 -2.26 -8.84 1.94
CA ARG A 92 -3.24 -8.56 2.98
C ARG A 92 -3.83 -9.81 3.60
N GLU A 93 -4.23 -10.77 2.77
CA GLU A 93 -4.73 -12.07 3.23
C GLU A 93 -3.68 -12.78 4.10
N ALA A 94 -2.40 -12.76 3.69
CA ALA A 94 -1.31 -13.36 4.45
C ALA A 94 -1.02 -12.60 5.77
N ALA A 95 -1.03 -11.27 5.75
CA ALA A 95 -0.82 -10.46 6.95
C ALA A 95 -1.93 -10.67 7.99
N GLN A 96 -3.19 -10.74 7.54
CA GLN A 96 -4.32 -11.05 8.41
C GLN A 96 -4.19 -12.46 9.00
N ALA A 97 -3.86 -13.46 8.18
CA ALA A 97 -3.68 -14.82 8.67
C ALA A 97 -2.55 -14.93 9.71
N ALA A 98 -1.42 -14.25 9.47
CA ALA A 98 -0.30 -14.21 10.42
C ALA A 98 -0.68 -13.51 11.74
N PHE A 99 -1.46 -12.43 11.66
CA PHE A 99 -1.98 -11.75 12.85
C PHE A 99 -2.93 -12.65 13.64
N ASP A 100 -3.87 -13.32 12.96
CA ASP A 100 -4.83 -14.22 13.59
C ASP A 100 -4.11 -15.39 14.28
N GLU A 101 -3.10 -15.97 13.64
CA GLU A 101 -2.26 -17.03 14.22
C GLU A 101 -1.53 -16.56 15.47
N TRP A 102 -0.84 -15.42 15.40
CA TRP A 102 -0.16 -14.81 16.56
C TRP A 102 -1.12 -14.49 17.70
N PHE A 103 -2.31 -13.96 17.39
CA PHE A 103 -3.32 -13.62 18.38
C PHE A 103 -3.87 -14.86 19.09
N LEU A 104 -4.05 -15.97 18.37
CA LEU A 104 -4.44 -17.26 18.95
C LEU A 104 -3.35 -17.82 19.87
N GLN A 105 -2.06 -17.71 19.50
CA GLN A 105 -0.94 -18.13 20.35
C GLN A 105 -0.90 -17.35 21.66
N ILE A 106 -1.10 -16.03 21.64
CA ILE A 106 -1.11 -15.21 22.87
C ILE A 106 -2.30 -15.55 23.79
N LYS A 107 -3.45 -15.92 23.22
CA LYS A 107 -4.63 -16.29 24.02
C LYS A 107 -4.56 -17.69 24.61
N ASP A 108 -3.65 -18.55 24.16
CA ASP A 108 -3.38 -19.86 24.74
C ASP A 108 -1.88 -20.02 25.11
N PRO A 109 -1.44 -19.40 26.22
CA PRO A 109 -0.05 -19.48 26.68
C PRO A 109 0.37 -20.88 27.14
N SER A 110 -0.53 -21.87 27.10
CA SER A 110 -0.25 -23.26 27.50
C SER A 110 0.70 -23.99 26.54
N LYS A 111 1.03 -23.40 25.37
CA LYS A 111 1.87 -24.03 24.33
C LYS A 111 3.35 -23.69 24.38
N ASP A 112 3.77 -22.70 25.17
CA ASP A 112 5.18 -22.29 25.27
C ASP A 112 5.99 -23.05 26.34
N GLY A 113 5.42 -24.14 26.89
CA GLY A 113 5.96 -24.82 28.07
C GLY A 113 6.01 -26.34 28.03
N GLN A 114 6.04 -26.99 26.85
CA GLN A 114 6.31 -28.43 26.75
C GLN A 114 7.12 -28.79 25.50
N SER A 115 8.45 -28.84 25.65
CA SER A 115 9.32 -30.00 25.31
C SER A 115 10.76 -29.69 25.68
#